data_AF-A0AAJ1KQ69-F1
#
_entry.id   AF-A0AAJ1KQ69-F1
#
_cell.length_a   1.000
_cell.length_b   1.000
_cell.length_c   1.000
_cell.angle_alpha   90.00
_cell.angle_beta   90.00
_cell.angle_gamma   90.00
#
_symmetry.space_group_name_H-M   'P 1'
#
loop_
_entity.id
_entity.type
_entity.pdbx_description
1 polymer ?
#
loop_
_entity_poly.entity_id
_entity_poly.type
_entity_poly.pdbx_seq_one_letter_code
_entity_poly.pdbx_strand_id
1 'polypeptide(L)'
;MTGQWLRFFAGATLTLSVAGHALAEEGKVTVFAAASLTNAMQDIAKEYKKEKGVEVVSSFASSSTLARQIEAGAPADLFISADQKWMDYAVEKKSIDTASRATLLGNSLVVVAPKASAQGEINISDKTDWASLLKGGRLAVGDPEHVPAGIYAKEVLQKLGAWETLSPKLAPAEDVRGALALVERSEAPLGIVYGSDAVASKGVKVVGTFPEDSHKKVEYPLAIVDGHKNATVSAFYDYLKGPEASAIFTRYGFTTH
;
A
#
# COMPACT_ATOMS: atom_id res chain seq x y z
N MET A 1 -4.15 90.52 -18.76
CA MET A 1 -2.84 90.68 -18.07
C MET A 1 -2.67 89.45 -17.19
N THR A 2 -1.96 88.43 -17.69
CA THR A 2 -0.60 88.02 -17.26
C THR A 2 -0.58 87.49 -15.81
N GLY A 3 -0.15 86.27 -15.48
CA GLY A 3 0.54 85.24 -16.26
C GLY A 3 0.66 83.93 -15.45
N GLN A 4 1.03 82.89 -16.17
CA GLN A 4 1.32 81.51 -15.79
C GLN A 4 2.52 81.41 -14.83
N TRP A 5 2.61 80.37 -13.99
CA TRP A 5 3.82 79.51 -13.87
C TRP A 5 3.61 78.26 -12.98
N LEU A 6 3.90 77.12 -13.61
CA LEU A 6 4.35 75.79 -13.18
C LEU A 6 4.15 75.30 -11.74
N ARG A 7 3.71 74.04 -11.64
CA ARG A 7 4.52 72.98 -11.02
C ARG A 7 4.18 71.59 -11.60
N PHE A 8 5.20 70.98 -12.20
CA PHE A 8 5.28 69.59 -12.64
C PHE A 8 5.36 68.63 -11.44
N PHE A 9 4.76 67.45 -11.55
CA PHE A 9 5.27 66.13 -11.12
C PHE A 9 4.35 65.08 -11.79
N ALA A 10 4.70 64.50 -12.95
CA ALA A 10 5.55 63.32 -13.15
C ALA A 10 5.03 62.09 -12.39
N GLY A 11 4.45 61.15 -13.14
CA GLY A 11 3.78 59.94 -12.63
C GLY A 11 4.69 58.73 -12.42
N ALA A 12 4.07 57.64 -11.96
CA ALA A 12 4.51 56.26 -12.15
C ALA A 12 3.35 55.33 -11.75
N THR A 13 2.61 54.81 -12.72
CA THR A 13 1.67 53.71 -12.54
C THR A 13 2.49 52.44 -12.31
N LEU A 14 2.45 51.90 -11.08
CA LEU A 14 3.13 50.66 -10.73
C LEU A 14 2.32 49.47 -11.28
N THR A 15 2.61 49.02 -12.50
CA THR A 15 2.18 47.71 -12.98
C THR A 15 2.92 46.63 -12.21
N LEU A 16 2.22 46.00 -11.26
CA LEU A 16 2.71 44.84 -10.53
C LEU A 16 2.65 43.63 -11.47
N SER A 17 3.76 43.29 -12.12
CA SER A 17 3.92 42.02 -12.81
C SER A 17 3.89 40.88 -11.79
N VAL A 18 2.74 40.26 -11.61
CA VAL A 18 2.63 38.93 -10.97
C VAL A 18 3.06 37.90 -12.00
N ALA A 19 4.36 37.76 -12.20
CA ALA A 19 4.96 36.64 -12.90
C ALA A 19 5.99 36.02 -11.95
N GLY A 20 5.59 34.96 -11.25
CA GLY A 20 6.53 34.21 -10.42
C GLY A 20 5.91 33.42 -9.29
N HIS A 21 5.03 32.46 -9.58
CA HIS A 21 4.76 31.31 -8.69
C HIS A 21 4.34 30.08 -9.53
N ALA A 22 5.15 29.69 -10.52
CA ALA A 22 4.88 28.49 -11.32
C ALA A 22 6.15 27.69 -11.67
N LEU A 23 7.16 27.70 -10.80
CA LEU A 23 8.40 26.95 -10.98
C LEU A 23 8.92 26.44 -9.63
N ALA A 24 8.17 25.54 -8.98
CA ALA A 24 8.66 24.77 -7.82
C ALA A 24 7.80 23.52 -7.47
N GLU A 25 7.00 22.98 -8.40
CA GLU A 25 6.21 21.75 -8.18
C GLU A 25 6.79 20.54 -8.94
N GLU A 26 8.01 20.65 -9.49
CA GLU A 26 8.61 19.61 -10.35
C GLU A 26 9.26 18.43 -9.61
N GLY A 27 9.24 18.40 -8.27
CA GLY A 27 10.10 17.51 -7.49
C GLY A 27 9.43 16.48 -6.60
N LYS A 28 8.11 16.30 -6.63
CA LYS A 28 7.40 15.43 -5.69
C LYS A 28 6.45 14.45 -6.38
N VAL A 29 6.49 13.18 -5.96
CA VAL A 29 5.53 12.14 -6.34
C VAL A 29 4.81 11.64 -5.09
N THR A 30 3.48 11.71 -5.10
CA THR A 30 2.63 11.20 -4.03
C THR A 30 2.14 9.79 -4.38
N VAL A 31 2.45 8.82 -3.53
CA VAL A 31 2.11 7.41 -3.77
C VAL A 31 1.15 6.92 -2.71
N PHE A 32 0.00 6.42 -3.13
CA PHE A 32 -0.89 5.66 -2.27
C PHE A 32 -0.56 4.18 -2.44
N ALA A 33 0.00 3.57 -1.40
CA ALA A 33 0.48 2.19 -1.46
C ALA A 33 -0.12 1.36 -0.33
N ALA A 34 -0.53 0.13 -0.64
CA ALA A 34 -1.04 -0.81 0.35
C ALA A 34 -0.05 -0.96 1.54
N ALA A 35 -0.59 -1.08 2.75
CA ALA A 35 0.19 -1.08 4.00
C ALA A 35 1.35 -2.10 4.03
N SER A 36 1.21 -3.25 3.36
CA SER A 36 2.29 -4.25 3.26
C SER A 36 3.55 -3.75 2.55
N LEU A 37 3.43 -2.72 1.71
CA LEU A 37 4.54 -2.11 0.95
C LEU A 37 5.35 -1.09 1.76
N THR A 38 4.95 -0.77 3.00
CA THR A 38 5.52 0.34 3.80
C THR A 38 7.05 0.37 3.79
N ASN A 39 7.70 -0.71 4.22
CA ASN A 39 9.16 -0.73 4.35
C ASN A 39 9.87 -0.70 3.00
N ALA A 40 9.38 -1.44 2.00
CA ALA A 40 9.96 -1.47 0.67
C ALA A 40 9.88 -0.09 0.00
N MET A 41 8.72 0.56 0.05
CA MET A 41 8.51 1.88 -0.52
C MET A 41 9.31 2.97 0.19
N GLN A 42 9.50 2.87 1.51
CA GLN A 42 10.37 3.79 2.25
C GLN A 42 11.83 3.71 1.80
N ASP A 43 12.35 2.50 1.54
CA ASP A 43 13.72 2.33 1.08
C ASP A 43 13.89 2.70 -0.41
N ILE A 44 12.90 2.36 -1.24
CA ILE A 44 12.82 2.82 -2.64
C ILE A 44 12.80 4.34 -2.71
N ALA A 45 11.99 5.01 -1.89
CA ALA A 45 11.90 6.47 -1.86
C ALA A 45 13.24 7.12 -1.47
N LYS A 46 13.97 6.54 -0.51
CA LYS A 46 15.31 7.01 -0.14
C LYS A 46 16.31 6.86 -1.28
N GLU A 47 16.34 5.70 -1.94
CA GLU A 47 17.27 5.47 -3.04
C GLU A 47 16.93 6.36 -4.25
N TYR A 48 15.65 6.47 -4.60
CA TYR A 48 15.21 7.32 -5.71
C TYR A 48 15.54 8.80 -5.46
N LYS A 49 15.36 9.30 -4.23
CA LYS A 49 15.76 10.66 -3.85
C LYS A 49 17.27 10.87 -3.96
N LYS A 50 18.06 9.88 -3.57
CA LYS A 50 19.53 9.91 -3.68
C LYS A 50 20.00 9.91 -5.14
N GLU A 51 19.38 9.11 -5.99
CA GLU A 51 19.77 8.97 -7.40
C GLU A 51 19.26 10.09 -8.30
N LYS A 52 18.00 10.51 -8.11
CA LYS A 52 17.28 11.40 -9.03
C LYS A 52 16.96 12.78 -8.43
N GLY A 53 17.16 12.97 -7.13
CA GLY A 53 16.83 14.23 -6.45
C GLY A 53 15.33 14.51 -6.30
N VAL A 54 14.46 13.54 -6.64
CA VAL A 54 13.00 13.65 -6.58
C VAL A 54 12.50 13.09 -5.25
N GLU A 55 11.62 13.82 -4.59
CA GLU A 55 10.98 13.40 -3.35
C GLU A 55 9.78 12.50 -3.63
N VAL A 56 9.72 11.34 -2.96
CA VAL A 56 8.56 10.46 -3.00
C VAL A 56 7.92 10.47 -1.62
N VAL A 57 6.65 10.86 -1.56
CA VAL A 57 5.86 10.86 -0.33
C VAL A 57 4.80 9.78 -0.45
N SER A 58 4.84 8.81 0.46
CA SER A 58 3.89 7.69 0.45
C SER A 58 2.87 7.80 1.57
N SER A 59 1.61 7.52 1.26
CA SER A 59 0.55 7.24 2.23
C SER A 59 0.24 5.76 2.22
N PHE A 60 0.25 5.14 3.41
CA PHE A 60 0.03 3.71 3.59
C PHE A 60 -1.24 3.46 4.39
N ALA A 61 -2.10 2.59 3.85
CA ALA A 61 -3.30 2.09 4.50
C ALA A 61 -3.75 0.81 3.78
N SER A 62 -4.89 0.22 4.15
CA SER A 62 -5.52 -0.81 3.32
C SER A 62 -5.86 -0.26 1.93
N SER A 63 -5.66 -1.07 0.88
CA SER A 63 -5.97 -0.68 -0.51
C SER A 63 -7.40 -0.18 -0.65
N SER A 64 -8.33 -0.73 0.12
CA SER A 64 -9.72 -0.28 0.20
C SER A 64 -9.90 1.15 0.65
N THR A 65 -9.12 1.57 1.64
CA THR A 65 -9.16 2.94 2.15
C THR A 65 -8.56 3.89 1.12
N LEU A 66 -7.41 3.51 0.57
CA LEU A 66 -6.70 4.32 -0.43
C LEU A 66 -7.52 4.49 -1.72
N ALA A 67 -8.13 3.42 -2.24
CA ALA A 67 -8.96 3.49 -3.44
C ALA A 67 -10.18 4.40 -3.26
N ARG A 68 -10.84 4.35 -2.08
CA ARG A 68 -11.95 5.26 -1.75
C ARG A 68 -11.49 6.70 -1.58
N GLN A 69 -10.30 6.92 -1.03
CA GLN A 69 -9.72 8.27 -0.94
C GLN A 69 -9.40 8.84 -2.33
N ILE A 70 -8.86 8.02 -3.24
CA ILE A 70 -8.60 8.41 -4.63
C ILE A 70 -9.91 8.74 -5.33
N GLU A 71 -10.95 7.91 -5.20
CA GLU A 71 -12.29 8.22 -5.71
C GLU A 71 -12.83 9.56 -5.16
N ALA A 72 -12.56 9.84 -3.88
CA ALA A 72 -12.96 11.09 -3.23
C ALA A 72 -12.08 12.30 -3.61
N GLY A 73 -11.11 12.15 -4.51
CA GLY A 73 -10.27 13.24 -5.01
C GLY A 73 -8.99 13.49 -4.22
N ALA A 74 -8.51 12.51 -3.44
CA ALA A 74 -7.20 12.61 -2.82
C ALA A 74 -6.09 12.74 -3.89
N PRO A 75 -5.12 13.64 -3.73
CA PRO A 75 -4.14 13.97 -4.76
C PRO A 75 -2.97 12.97 -4.80
N ALA A 76 -3.27 11.69 -5.03
CA ALA A 76 -2.27 10.66 -5.25
C ALA A 76 -1.87 10.65 -6.74
N ASP A 77 -0.59 10.49 -7.03
CA ASP A 77 -0.11 10.36 -8.41
C ASP A 77 -0.09 8.89 -8.86
N LEU A 78 0.29 8.00 -7.93
CA LEU A 78 0.36 6.55 -8.16
C LEU A 78 -0.48 5.81 -7.10
N PHE A 79 -1.12 4.72 -7.54
CA PHE A 79 -1.81 3.78 -6.68
C PHE A 79 -1.20 2.38 -6.82
N ILE A 80 -0.84 1.76 -5.69
CA ILE A 80 -0.40 0.37 -5.62
C ILE A 80 -1.33 -0.38 -4.66
N SER A 81 -2.22 -1.19 -5.22
CA SER A 81 -3.10 -2.06 -4.44
C SER A 81 -2.41 -3.38 -4.09
N ALA A 82 -2.84 -4.03 -3.02
CA ALA A 82 -2.50 -5.42 -2.67
C ALA A 82 -3.44 -6.49 -3.26
N ASP A 83 -4.41 -6.08 -4.10
CA ASP A 83 -5.21 -6.97 -4.92
C ASP A 83 -5.66 -6.30 -6.23
N GLN A 84 -6.13 -7.10 -7.19
CA GLN A 84 -6.74 -6.61 -8.42
C GLN A 84 -8.10 -5.93 -8.16
N LYS A 85 -8.86 -6.39 -7.15
CA LYS A 85 -10.23 -5.93 -6.86
C LYS A 85 -10.30 -4.41 -6.59
N TRP A 86 -9.39 -3.86 -5.78
CA TRP A 86 -9.40 -2.42 -5.49
C TRP A 86 -8.81 -1.57 -6.60
N MET A 87 -7.96 -2.15 -7.46
CA MET A 87 -7.56 -1.50 -8.71
C MET A 87 -8.73 -1.48 -9.70
N ASP A 88 -9.47 -2.58 -9.84
CA ASP A 88 -10.69 -2.67 -10.67
C ASP A 88 -11.72 -1.64 -10.20
N TYR A 89 -11.95 -1.53 -8.88
CA TYR A 89 -12.79 -0.49 -8.30
C TYR A 89 -12.37 0.91 -8.75
N ALA A 90 -11.08 1.26 -8.61
CA ALA A 90 -10.59 2.58 -8.98
C ALA A 90 -10.70 2.85 -10.50
N VAL A 91 -10.56 1.81 -11.32
CA VAL A 91 -10.83 1.87 -12.77
C VAL A 91 -12.32 2.11 -13.07
N GLU A 92 -13.22 1.39 -12.41
CA GLU A 92 -14.68 1.57 -12.55
C GLU A 92 -15.11 3.00 -12.15
N LYS A 93 -14.45 3.58 -11.15
CA LYS A 93 -14.63 4.96 -10.71
C LYS A 93 -13.95 5.99 -11.60
N LYS A 94 -13.27 5.56 -12.67
CA LYS A 94 -12.52 6.41 -13.61
C LYS A 94 -11.45 7.25 -12.92
N SER A 95 -10.87 6.73 -11.84
CA SER A 95 -9.84 7.43 -11.08
C SER A 95 -8.43 6.98 -11.45
N ILE A 96 -8.28 6.12 -12.46
CA ILE A 96 -7.00 5.53 -12.88
C ILE A 96 -6.83 5.65 -14.39
N ASP A 97 -5.63 6.03 -14.85
CA ASP A 97 -5.19 5.85 -16.24
C ASP A 97 -5.05 4.35 -16.53
N THR A 98 -6.06 3.76 -17.16
CA THR A 98 -6.12 2.32 -17.42
C THR A 98 -4.98 1.81 -18.28
N ALA A 99 -4.40 2.65 -19.14
CA ALA A 99 -3.25 2.29 -19.97
C ALA A 99 -1.96 2.13 -19.16
N SER A 100 -1.92 2.64 -17.92
CA SER A 100 -0.79 2.54 -17.01
C SER A 100 -0.87 1.34 -16.06
N ARG A 101 -1.97 0.58 -16.04
CA ARG A 101 -2.10 -0.56 -15.12
C ARG A 101 -1.11 -1.66 -15.47
N ALA A 102 -0.28 -2.04 -14.50
CA ALA A 102 0.62 -3.18 -14.58
C ALA A 102 0.61 -3.97 -13.28
N THR A 103 0.66 -5.31 -13.36
CA THR A 103 0.92 -6.13 -12.17
C THR A 103 2.40 -6.01 -11.81
N LEU A 104 2.68 -5.37 -10.68
CA LEU A 104 4.04 -5.06 -10.25
C LEU A 104 4.66 -6.21 -9.45
N LEU A 105 3.92 -6.75 -8.49
CA LEU A 105 4.43 -7.72 -7.52
C LEU A 105 3.46 -8.87 -7.28
N GLY A 106 4.02 -9.98 -6.79
CA GLY A 106 3.32 -11.08 -6.17
C GLY A 106 3.69 -11.23 -4.69
N ASN A 107 2.90 -11.99 -3.94
CA ASN A 107 3.20 -12.31 -2.53
C ASN A 107 2.57 -13.64 -2.11
N SER A 108 2.96 -14.15 -0.94
CA SER A 108 2.37 -15.33 -0.31
C SER A 108 1.49 -14.94 0.87
N LEU A 109 0.47 -15.73 1.18
CA LEU A 109 -0.31 -15.59 2.42
C LEU A 109 0.22 -16.56 3.47
N VAL A 110 0.44 -16.08 4.70
CA VAL A 110 1.07 -16.85 5.78
C VAL A 110 0.32 -16.71 7.10
N VAL A 111 0.47 -17.71 7.96
CA VAL A 111 0.10 -17.64 9.37
C VAL A 111 1.34 -17.27 10.18
N VAL A 112 1.22 -16.25 11.01
CA VAL A 112 2.27 -15.80 11.92
C VAL A 112 1.86 -15.98 13.37
N ALA A 113 2.85 -16.17 14.24
CA ALA A 113 2.72 -16.15 15.69
C ALA A 113 3.73 -15.17 16.29
N PRO A 114 3.54 -14.71 17.55
CA PRO A 114 4.55 -13.89 18.23
C PRO A 114 5.91 -14.60 18.23
N LYS A 115 7.00 -13.85 18.09
CA LYS A 115 8.36 -14.41 17.98
C LYS A 115 8.70 -15.35 19.15
N ALA A 116 8.28 -14.99 20.36
CA ALA A 116 8.50 -15.75 21.59
C ALA A 116 7.48 -16.89 21.82
N SER A 117 6.49 -17.05 20.95
CA SER A 117 5.47 -18.09 21.09
C SER A 117 6.07 -19.49 20.99
N ALA A 118 5.57 -20.43 21.81
CA ALA A 118 5.90 -21.85 21.70
C ALA A 118 5.24 -22.54 20.50
N GLN A 119 4.37 -21.84 19.75
CA GLN A 119 3.73 -22.38 18.55
C GLN A 119 4.79 -22.82 17.52
N GLY A 120 4.75 -24.09 17.14
CA GLY A 120 5.59 -24.67 16.09
C GLY A 120 4.95 -24.53 14.71
N GLU A 121 5.58 -25.15 13.73
CA GLU A 121 5.07 -25.22 12.35
C GLU A 121 3.70 -25.92 12.30
N ILE A 122 2.82 -25.39 11.45
CA ILE A 122 1.46 -25.82 11.21
C ILE A 122 1.43 -26.30 9.76
N ASN A 123 1.13 -27.58 9.57
CA ASN A 123 0.77 -28.09 8.25
C ASN A 123 -0.69 -27.71 7.96
N ILE A 124 -0.88 -26.64 7.18
CA ILE A 124 -2.20 -26.06 6.91
C ILE A 124 -2.95 -26.93 5.90
N SER A 125 -4.14 -27.40 6.29
CA SER A 125 -5.05 -28.20 5.47
C SER A 125 -6.50 -28.02 5.94
N ASP A 126 -7.43 -28.72 5.28
CA ASP A 126 -8.83 -28.84 5.69
C ASP A 126 -9.03 -29.54 7.06
N LYS A 127 -7.98 -30.19 7.58
CA LYS A 127 -7.96 -30.88 8.88
C LYS A 127 -7.29 -30.08 9.99
N THR A 128 -6.85 -28.85 9.73
CA THR A 128 -6.16 -28.03 10.73
C THR A 128 -7.12 -27.68 11.88
N ASP A 129 -6.75 -28.07 13.11
CA ASP A 129 -7.51 -27.73 14.32
C ASP A 129 -7.21 -26.30 14.78
N TRP A 130 -7.83 -25.34 14.08
CA TRP A 130 -7.68 -23.93 14.37
C TRP A 130 -8.16 -23.53 15.78
N ALA A 131 -9.15 -24.24 16.33
CA ALA A 131 -9.69 -23.92 17.65
C ALA A 131 -8.66 -24.20 18.75
N SER A 132 -7.97 -25.34 18.66
CA SER A 132 -6.86 -25.68 19.55
C SER A 132 -5.68 -24.72 19.39
N LEU A 133 -5.31 -24.41 18.14
CA LEU A 133 -4.20 -23.48 17.84
C LEU A 133 -4.42 -22.07 18.41
N LEU A 134 -5.66 -21.59 18.42
CA LEU A 134 -6.00 -20.27 18.98
C LEU A 134 -6.03 -20.25 20.50
N LYS A 135 -6.13 -21.39 21.19
CA LYS A 135 -6.17 -21.48 22.68
C LYS A 135 -7.17 -20.49 23.31
N GLY A 136 -8.34 -20.31 22.68
CA GLY A 136 -9.38 -19.37 23.12
C GLY A 136 -9.14 -17.90 22.74
N GLY A 137 -8.00 -17.57 22.13
CA GLY A 137 -7.71 -16.25 21.58
C GLY A 137 -8.37 -15.99 20.22
N ARG A 138 -8.12 -14.80 19.68
CA ARG A 138 -8.61 -14.36 18.37
C ARG A 138 -7.55 -14.51 17.28
N LEU A 139 -7.99 -14.69 16.03
CA LEU A 139 -7.13 -14.70 14.86
C LEU A 139 -7.03 -13.28 14.28
N ALA A 140 -5.85 -12.66 14.37
CA ALA A 140 -5.63 -11.34 13.77
C ALA A 140 -5.65 -11.41 12.25
N VAL A 141 -6.42 -10.54 11.62
CA VAL A 141 -6.58 -10.52 10.16
C VAL A 141 -6.97 -9.11 9.72
N GLY A 142 -6.59 -8.69 8.51
CA GLY A 142 -7.21 -7.49 7.94
C GLY A 142 -8.73 -7.68 7.83
N ASP A 143 -9.53 -6.61 7.93
CA ASP A 143 -10.99 -6.74 7.86
C ASP A 143 -11.42 -7.51 6.59
N PRO A 144 -12.04 -8.69 6.73
CA PRO A 144 -12.38 -9.55 5.59
C PRO A 144 -13.36 -8.95 4.59
N GLU A 145 -14.08 -7.91 4.96
CA GLU A 145 -15.08 -7.28 4.09
C GLU A 145 -14.45 -6.32 3.09
N HIS A 146 -13.26 -5.78 3.37
CA HIS A 146 -12.65 -4.81 2.47
C HIS A 146 -11.12 -4.83 2.41
N VAL A 147 -10.38 -5.28 3.43
CA VAL A 147 -8.91 -5.30 3.38
C VAL A 147 -8.45 -6.49 2.53
N PRO A 148 -7.57 -6.31 1.53
CA PRO A 148 -7.10 -7.41 0.67
C PRO A 148 -6.59 -8.63 1.44
N ALA A 149 -5.72 -8.45 2.44
CA ALA A 149 -5.23 -9.56 3.27
C ALA A 149 -6.37 -10.32 3.97
N GLY A 150 -7.41 -9.60 4.39
CA GLY A 150 -8.62 -10.19 4.96
C GLY A 150 -9.48 -10.93 3.95
N ILE A 151 -9.62 -10.38 2.74
CA ILE A 151 -10.34 -11.01 1.63
C ILE A 151 -9.64 -12.32 1.24
N TYR A 152 -8.32 -12.31 1.08
CA TYR A 152 -7.54 -13.53 0.82
C TYR A 152 -7.65 -14.53 1.97
N ALA A 153 -7.60 -14.06 3.23
CA ALA A 153 -7.80 -14.92 4.41
C ALA A 153 -9.19 -15.56 4.41
N LYS A 154 -10.25 -14.81 4.10
CA LYS A 154 -11.62 -15.34 3.99
C LYS A 154 -11.70 -16.39 2.89
N GLU A 155 -11.14 -16.11 1.71
CA GLU A 155 -11.14 -17.04 0.58
C GLU A 155 -10.48 -18.37 0.94
N VAL A 156 -9.26 -18.33 1.51
CA VAL A 156 -8.55 -19.56 1.88
C VAL A 156 -9.26 -20.32 3.00
N LEU A 157 -9.75 -19.62 4.02
CA LEU A 157 -10.46 -20.27 5.13
C LEU A 157 -11.79 -20.87 4.68
N GLN A 158 -12.47 -20.28 3.69
CA GLN A 158 -13.65 -20.86 3.07
C GLN A 158 -13.29 -22.12 2.28
N LYS A 159 -12.23 -22.06 1.47
CA LYS A 159 -11.76 -23.23 0.69
C LYS A 159 -11.33 -24.38 1.59
N LEU A 160 -10.72 -24.11 2.74
CA LEU A 160 -10.32 -25.11 3.74
C LEU A 160 -11.46 -25.52 4.68
N GLY A 161 -12.68 -25.01 4.51
CA GLY A 161 -13.82 -25.34 5.38
C GLY A 161 -13.72 -24.80 6.81
N ALA A 162 -12.77 -23.91 7.10
CA ALA A 162 -12.50 -23.37 8.42
C ALA A 162 -13.23 -22.04 8.72
N TRP A 163 -13.79 -21.38 7.69
CA TRP A 163 -14.37 -20.05 7.81
C TRP A 163 -15.47 -19.95 8.87
N GLU A 164 -16.46 -20.84 8.86
CA GLU A 164 -17.57 -20.80 9.83
C GLU A 164 -17.10 -20.95 11.29
N THR A 165 -16.00 -21.68 11.49
CA THR A 165 -15.40 -21.87 12.82
C THR A 165 -14.59 -20.65 13.27
N LEU A 166 -13.93 -19.97 12.33
CA LEU A 166 -12.98 -18.90 12.60
C LEU A 166 -13.59 -17.49 12.52
N SER A 167 -14.61 -17.28 11.70
CA SER A 167 -15.25 -15.98 11.51
C SER A 167 -15.72 -15.31 12.82
N PRO A 168 -16.31 -16.02 13.82
CA PRO A 168 -16.64 -15.39 15.11
C PRO A 168 -15.40 -15.09 15.99
N LYS A 169 -14.25 -15.69 15.68
CA LYS A 169 -13.00 -15.61 16.44
C LYS A 169 -11.99 -14.67 15.80
N LEU A 170 -12.34 -13.91 14.76
CA LEU A 170 -11.43 -12.96 14.16
C LEU A 170 -11.16 -11.77 15.10
N ALA A 171 -9.99 -11.18 14.96
CA ALA A 171 -9.68 -9.82 15.38
C ALA A 171 -9.41 -9.00 14.10
N PRO A 172 -10.47 -8.45 13.47
CA PRO A 172 -10.35 -7.65 12.26
C PRO A 172 -9.56 -6.37 12.53
N ALA A 173 -8.63 -6.05 11.64
CA ALA A 173 -7.82 -4.83 11.69
C ALA A 173 -8.05 -3.96 10.45
N GLU A 174 -7.77 -2.66 10.58
CA GLU A 174 -7.95 -1.66 9.52
C GLU A 174 -7.11 -1.93 8.26
N ASP A 175 -5.98 -2.60 8.44
CA ASP A 175 -5.11 -3.13 7.40
C ASP A 175 -4.26 -4.31 7.90
N VAL A 176 -3.43 -4.88 7.02
CA VAL A 176 -2.61 -6.05 7.35
C VAL A 176 -1.49 -5.75 8.35
N ARG A 177 -1.00 -4.51 8.42
CA ARG A 177 0.03 -4.10 9.40
C ARG A 177 -0.59 -3.87 10.77
N GLY A 178 -1.85 -3.43 10.84
CA GLY A 178 -2.65 -3.48 12.06
C GLY A 178 -2.80 -4.92 12.59
N ALA A 179 -3.13 -5.88 11.72
CA ALA A 179 -3.23 -7.30 12.09
C ALA A 179 -1.88 -7.87 12.56
N LEU A 180 -0.79 -7.58 11.84
CA LEU A 180 0.57 -7.96 12.23
C LEU A 180 0.91 -7.43 13.63
N ALA A 181 0.59 -6.18 13.92
CA ALA A 181 0.91 -5.54 15.19
C ALA A 181 0.16 -6.18 16.38
N LEU A 182 -1.07 -6.68 16.18
CA LEU A 182 -1.78 -7.47 17.21
C LEU A 182 -0.99 -8.73 17.59
N VAL A 183 -0.37 -9.39 16.60
CA VAL A 183 0.45 -10.58 16.82
C VAL A 183 1.79 -10.21 17.47
N GLU A 184 2.44 -9.14 17.01
CA GLU A 184 3.69 -8.65 17.62
C GLU A 184 3.52 -8.35 19.11
N ARG A 185 2.39 -7.74 19.50
CA ARG A 185 2.06 -7.42 20.89
C ARG A 185 1.51 -8.59 21.69
N SER A 186 1.40 -9.78 21.09
CA SER A 186 0.79 -10.98 21.70
C SER A 186 -0.67 -10.77 22.13
N GLU A 187 -1.37 -9.81 21.53
CA GLU A 187 -2.82 -9.59 21.71
C GLU A 187 -3.64 -10.61 20.91
N ALA A 188 -3.06 -11.15 19.83
CA ALA A 188 -3.56 -12.30 19.11
C ALA A 188 -2.49 -13.43 19.07
N PRO A 189 -2.84 -14.69 19.41
CA PRO A 189 -1.90 -15.81 19.37
C PRO A 189 -1.43 -16.15 17.94
N LEU A 190 -2.27 -15.87 16.94
CA LEU A 190 -2.02 -16.07 15.53
C LEU A 190 -2.55 -14.91 14.72
N GLY A 191 -1.97 -14.68 13.54
CA GLY A 191 -2.55 -13.81 12.53
C GLY A 191 -2.30 -14.32 11.11
N ILE A 192 -3.14 -13.88 10.18
CA ILE A 192 -2.97 -14.10 8.75
C ILE A 192 -2.49 -12.80 8.12
N VAL A 193 -1.29 -12.82 7.55
CA VAL A 193 -0.61 -11.68 6.93
C VAL A 193 0.08 -12.12 5.64
N TYR A 194 0.75 -11.20 4.94
CA TYR A 194 1.58 -11.57 3.82
C TYR A 194 2.98 -12.04 4.25
N GLY A 195 3.63 -12.83 3.39
CA GLY A 195 5.02 -13.28 3.61
C GLY A 195 5.96 -12.09 3.81
N SER A 196 5.78 -11.04 3.02
CA SER A 196 6.57 -9.81 3.14
C SER A 196 6.37 -9.05 4.45
N ASP A 197 5.18 -9.11 5.05
CA ASP A 197 4.92 -8.52 6.36
C ASP A 197 5.71 -9.24 7.46
N ALA A 198 5.79 -10.57 7.37
CA ALA A 198 6.58 -11.38 8.28
C ALA A 198 8.09 -11.14 8.11
N VAL A 199 8.58 -10.96 6.88
CA VAL A 199 9.98 -10.58 6.59
C VAL A 199 10.31 -9.19 7.14
N ALA A 200 9.39 -8.25 7.06
CA ALA A 200 9.57 -6.88 7.55
C ALA A 200 9.54 -6.76 9.08
N SER A 201 9.08 -7.79 9.80
CA SER A 201 8.94 -7.79 11.26
C SER A 201 10.03 -8.60 11.97
N LYS A 202 10.43 -8.12 13.15
CA LYS A 202 11.24 -8.88 14.11
C LYS A 202 10.40 -9.48 15.25
N GLY A 203 9.15 -9.06 15.37
CA GLY A 203 8.23 -9.40 16.47
C GLY A 203 7.40 -10.66 16.23
N VAL A 204 7.41 -11.19 15.00
CA VAL A 204 6.69 -12.43 14.66
C VAL A 204 7.60 -13.49 14.05
N LYS A 205 7.06 -14.69 13.89
CA LYS A 205 7.61 -15.76 13.07
C LYS A 205 6.50 -16.38 12.23
N VAL A 206 6.84 -16.81 11.02
CA VAL A 206 5.94 -17.64 10.21
C VAL A 206 5.82 -19.00 10.87
N VAL A 207 4.59 -19.46 11.05
CA VAL A 207 4.27 -20.79 11.58
C VAL A 207 3.51 -21.64 10.58
N GLY A 208 3.12 -21.10 9.43
CA GLY A 208 2.57 -21.88 8.32
C GLY A 208 2.38 -21.00 7.09
N THR A 209 2.41 -21.61 5.92
CA THR A 209 2.17 -20.93 4.63
C THR A 209 0.94 -21.55 4.01
N PHE A 210 0.00 -20.73 3.54
CA PHE A 210 -1.18 -21.25 2.85
C PHE A 210 -0.76 -21.82 1.48
N PRO A 211 -1.33 -22.96 1.05
CA PRO A 211 -1.05 -23.50 -0.28
C PRO A 211 -1.39 -22.48 -1.38
N GLU A 212 -0.55 -22.31 -2.39
CA GLU A 212 -0.79 -21.29 -3.43
C GLU A 212 -2.09 -21.50 -4.20
N ASP A 213 -2.53 -22.75 -4.36
CA ASP A 213 -3.78 -23.07 -5.04
C ASP A 213 -5.00 -22.76 -4.15
N SER A 214 -4.82 -22.49 -2.85
CA SER A 214 -5.90 -22.31 -1.88
C SER A 214 -6.57 -20.94 -1.91
N HIS A 215 -6.04 -20.00 -2.70
CA HIS A 215 -6.59 -18.67 -2.93
C HIS A 215 -6.18 -18.16 -4.32
N LYS A 216 -6.82 -17.11 -4.81
CA LYS A 216 -6.30 -16.34 -5.96
C LYS A 216 -4.88 -15.86 -5.71
N LYS A 217 -4.09 -15.71 -6.77
CA LYS A 217 -2.76 -15.11 -6.67
C LYS A 217 -2.84 -13.75 -5.97
N VAL A 218 -1.94 -13.53 -5.01
CA VAL A 218 -1.79 -12.23 -4.38
C VAL A 218 -0.97 -11.38 -5.33
N GLU A 219 -1.61 -10.42 -5.97
CA GLU A 219 -1.00 -9.57 -6.99
C GLU A 219 -1.16 -8.10 -6.61
N TYR A 220 -0.10 -7.33 -6.82
CA TYR A 220 -0.05 -5.91 -6.51
C TYR A 220 -0.05 -5.08 -7.80
N PRO A 221 -1.21 -4.66 -8.30
CA PRO A 221 -1.25 -3.78 -9.46
C PRO A 221 -0.81 -2.36 -9.08
N LEU A 222 0.02 -1.79 -9.95
CA LEU A 222 0.45 -0.40 -9.97
C LEU A 222 -0.25 0.33 -11.12
N ALA A 223 -0.72 1.54 -10.86
CA ALA A 223 -1.22 2.43 -11.92
C ALA A 223 -1.03 3.91 -11.54
N ILE A 224 -1.07 4.76 -12.56
CA ILE A 224 -1.11 6.22 -12.45
C ILE A 224 -2.57 6.64 -12.24
N VAL A 225 -2.81 7.56 -11.31
CA VAL A 225 -4.13 8.16 -11.06
C VAL A 225 -4.54 9.03 -12.26
N ASP A 226 -5.80 8.98 -12.64
CA ASP A 226 -6.30 9.71 -13.81
C ASP A 226 -6.01 11.22 -13.70
N GLY A 227 -5.49 11.81 -14.78
CA GLY A 227 -5.09 13.23 -14.79
C GLY A 227 -3.75 13.57 -14.11
N HIS A 228 -3.08 12.62 -13.44
CA HIS A 228 -1.80 12.86 -12.75
C HIS A 228 -0.55 12.53 -13.60
N LYS A 229 -0.73 12.05 -14.83
CA LYS A 229 0.40 11.66 -15.68
C LYS A 229 1.23 12.86 -16.11
N ASN A 230 2.49 12.87 -15.69
CA ASN A 230 3.52 13.81 -16.13
C ASN A 230 4.90 13.10 -16.18
N ALA A 231 5.94 13.82 -16.59
CA ALA A 231 7.28 13.26 -16.73
C ALA A 231 7.84 12.70 -15.42
N THR A 232 7.69 13.43 -14.30
CA THR A 232 8.19 13.03 -12.97
C THR A 232 7.47 11.78 -12.46
N VAL A 233 6.14 11.74 -12.58
CA VAL A 233 5.32 10.58 -12.18
C VAL A 233 5.64 9.36 -13.05
N SER A 234 5.77 9.55 -14.36
CA SER A 234 6.12 8.46 -15.29
C SER A 234 7.50 7.90 -15.01
N ALA A 235 8.49 8.76 -14.70
CA ALA A 235 9.83 8.33 -14.35
C ALA A 235 9.87 7.48 -13.07
N PHE A 236 9.08 7.83 -12.05
CA PHE A 236 9.01 7.00 -10.83
C PHE A 236 8.19 5.72 -11.04
N TYR A 237 7.10 5.79 -11.81
CA TYR A 237 6.35 4.61 -12.24
C TYR A 237 7.24 3.59 -12.97
N ASP A 238 8.10 4.05 -13.87
CA ASP A 238 9.06 3.19 -14.57
C ASP A 238 10.18 2.69 -13.65
N TYR A 239 10.66 3.53 -12.72
CA TYR A 239 11.64 3.11 -11.71
C TYR A 239 11.12 1.98 -10.82
N LEU A 240 9.84 2.01 -10.43
CA LEU A 240 9.22 0.94 -9.63
C LEU A 240 9.25 -0.42 -10.34
N LYS A 241 9.20 -0.43 -11.67
CA LYS A 241 9.32 -1.63 -12.51
C LYS A 241 10.77 -1.99 -12.87
N GLY A 242 11.72 -1.14 -12.48
CA GLY A 242 13.14 -1.30 -12.78
C GLY A 242 13.87 -2.28 -11.85
N PRO A 243 15.10 -2.67 -12.21
CA PRO A 243 15.88 -3.63 -11.45
C PRO A 243 16.24 -3.14 -10.04
N GLU A 244 16.44 -1.84 -9.85
CA GLU A 244 16.79 -1.24 -8.55
C GLU A 244 15.64 -1.41 -7.55
N ALA A 245 14.40 -1.08 -7.96
CA ALA A 245 13.22 -1.28 -7.14
C ALA A 245 12.90 -2.77 -6.93
N SER A 246 13.02 -3.59 -7.98
CA SER A 246 12.83 -5.05 -7.91
C SER A 246 13.76 -5.71 -6.87
N ALA A 247 15.03 -5.30 -6.80
CA ALA A 247 15.96 -5.80 -5.80
C ALA A 247 15.55 -5.46 -4.36
N ILE A 248 14.95 -4.29 -4.14
CA ILE A 248 14.43 -3.89 -2.83
C ILE A 248 13.16 -4.70 -2.50
N PHE A 249 12.22 -4.82 -3.44
CA PHE A 249 11.01 -5.61 -3.24
C PHE A 249 11.33 -7.08 -2.91
N THR A 250 12.24 -7.71 -3.65
CA THR A 250 12.68 -9.09 -3.41
C THR A 250 13.30 -9.26 -2.02
N ARG A 251 14.09 -8.28 -1.55
CA ARG A 251 14.67 -8.30 -0.18
C ARG A 251 13.60 -8.31 0.92
N TYR A 252 12.47 -7.68 0.65
CA TYR A 252 11.30 -7.67 1.53
C TYR A 252 10.37 -8.87 1.33
N GLY A 253 10.71 -9.83 0.45
CA GLY A 253 9.95 -11.07 0.26
C GLY A 253 8.79 -10.96 -0.73
N PHE A 254 8.75 -9.93 -1.56
CA PHE A 254 7.83 -9.88 -2.71
C PHE A 254 8.42 -10.63 -3.90
N THR A 255 7.54 -11.20 -4.73
CA THR A 255 7.91 -11.69 -6.07
C THR A 255 7.77 -10.52 -7.06
N THR A 256 8.70 -10.35 -7.99
CA THR A 256 8.66 -9.28 -9.01
C THR A 256 8.43 -9.87 -10.40
N HIS A 257 7.78 -9.12 -11.29
CA HIS A 257 7.48 -9.51 -12.67
C HIS A 257 8.34 -8.78 -13.71
#